data_AF-A0AAP5D4Q2-F1
#
_entry.id   AF-A0AAP5D4Q2-F1
#
_cell.length_a   1.000
_cell.length_b   1.000
_cell.length_c   1.000
_cell.angle_alpha   90.00
_cell.angle_beta   90.00
_cell.angle_gamma   90.00
#
_symmetry.space_group_name_H-M   'P 1'
#
loop_
_entity.id
_entity.type
_entity.pdbx_description
1 polymer ?
#
loop_
_entity_poly.entity_id
_entity_poly.type
_entity_poly.pdbx_seq_one_letter_code
_entity_poly.pdbx_strand_id
1 'polypeptide(L)'
;LGLLLLLAYGAFRLLGAAVRVSRGRMFLPRLAVWIGTAFVLAGTGYLGWRVATWGLSADAFRVLFVRLSTLQTGTGSFSSRTERWRLAARMLEDASPWQLLFGQGFSYIHRFALHFGVPGGEDYPHNPILSAILYSGIPGGLVVVTLIGGALAGYARRWARDRFFLALFVCGLLFILPSENSMFSAKFFPLLLLLPWMMPGRPRPAAGPRLAQGAVG
;
A
#
# COMPACT_ATOMS: atom_id res chain seq x y z
N LEU A 1 -1.58 27.71 1.23
CA LEU A 1 -0.22 28.27 1.11
C LEU A 1 0.51 28.36 2.45
N GLY A 2 -0.07 28.99 3.48
CA GLY A 2 0.57 29.15 4.80
C GLY A 2 0.99 27.85 5.50
N LEU A 3 0.16 26.80 5.46
CA LEU A 3 0.51 25.50 6.03
C LEU A 3 1.68 24.81 5.31
N LEU A 4 1.75 24.94 3.98
CA LEU A 4 2.85 24.39 3.17
C LEU A 4 4.18 25.08 3.47
N LEU A 5 4.16 26.40 3.68
CA LEU A 5 5.34 27.17 4.10
C LEU A 5 5.79 26.80 5.51
N LEU A 6 4.84 26.56 6.44
CA LEU A 6 5.15 26.09 7.79
C LEU A 6 5.76 24.69 7.80
N LEU A 7 5.25 23.77 6.96
CA LEU A 7 5.80 22.42 6.83
C LEU A 7 7.20 22.43 6.19
N ALA A 8 7.41 23.25 5.16
CA ALA A 8 8.73 23.43 4.55
C ALA A 8 9.74 24.03 5.55
N TYR A 9 9.31 25.02 6.34
CA TYR A 9 10.15 25.64 7.37
C TYR A 9 10.48 24.66 8.51
N GLY A 10 9.51 23.85 8.95
CA GLY A 10 9.72 22.80 9.95
C GLY A 10 10.70 21.72 9.48
N ALA A 11 10.57 21.27 8.23
CA ALA A 11 11.50 20.33 7.61
C ALA A 11 12.92 20.92 7.53
N PHE A 12 13.05 22.19 7.12
CA PHE A 12 14.33 22.89 7.05
C PHE A 12 15.03 22.98 8.42
N ARG A 13 14.27 23.30 9.49
CA ARG A 13 14.81 23.38 10.86
C ARG A 13 15.28 22.03 11.40
N LEU A 14 14.52 20.96 11.14
CA LEU A 14 14.90 19.60 11.54
C LEU A 14 16.14 19.09 10.78
N LEU A 15 16.23 19.40 9.48
CA LEU A 15 17.41 19.08 8.67
C LEU A 15 18.66 19.84 9.12
N GLY A 16 18.52 21.14 9.43
CA GLY A 16 19.62 21.94 9.98
C GLY A 16 20.09 21.51 11.38
N ALA A 17 19.22 20.89 12.18
CA ALA A 17 19.61 20.27 13.45
C ALA A 17 20.38 18.95 13.22
N ALA A 18 19.90 18.10 12.29
CA ALA A 18 20.57 16.84 11.93
C ALA A 18 21.99 17.05 11.36
N VAL A 19 22.19 18.12 10.58
CA VAL A 19 23.51 18.48 10.02
C VAL A 19 24.52 18.90 11.10
N ARG A 20 24.07 19.59 12.17
CA ARG A 20 24.95 20.08 13.24
C ARG A 20 25.51 18.96 14.13
N VAL A 21 24.83 17.83 14.25
CA VAL A 21 25.25 16.69 15.09
C VAL A 21 26.41 15.89 14.47
N SER A 22 26.67 16.03 13.17
CA SER A 22 27.70 15.24 12.47
C SER A 22 29.03 16.01 12.30
N ARG A 23 29.81 16.20 13.36
CA ARG A 23 31.18 16.77 13.25
C ARG A 23 32.20 15.66 12.93
N GLY A 24 32.61 15.59 11.65
CA GLY A 24 33.79 14.86 11.20
C GLY A 24 33.48 13.72 10.21
N ARG A 25 33.99 13.83 8.97
CA ARG A 25 34.01 12.80 7.90
C ARG A 25 32.72 12.47 7.12
N MET A 26 31.77 13.39 7.00
CA MET A 26 30.55 13.12 6.21
C MET A 26 30.21 14.25 5.22
N PHE A 27 31.02 14.39 4.16
CA PHE A 27 30.70 15.28 3.03
C PHE A 27 29.49 14.74 2.22
N LEU A 28 29.48 13.45 1.90
CA LEU A 28 28.40 12.82 1.11
C LEU A 28 27.00 12.90 1.76
N PRO A 29 26.81 12.62 3.06
CA PRO A 29 25.49 12.73 3.70
C PRO A 29 24.96 14.16 3.74
N ARG A 30 25.87 15.14 3.90
CA ARG A 30 25.50 16.56 3.85
C ARG A 30 25.09 16.97 2.44
N LEU A 31 25.83 16.53 1.41
CA LEU A 31 25.47 16.77 0.01
C LEU A 31 24.11 16.14 -0.34
N ALA A 32 23.85 14.91 0.09
CA ALA A 32 22.56 14.25 -0.12
C ALA A 32 21.39 15.01 0.55
N VAL A 33 21.60 15.55 1.75
CA VAL A 33 20.63 16.41 2.45
C VAL A 33 20.38 17.71 1.67
N TRP A 34 21.43 18.36 1.15
CA TRP A 34 21.29 19.57 0.35
C TRP A 34 20.56 19.32 -0.97
N ILE A 35 20.91 18.23 -1.67
CA ILE A 35 20.22 17.82 -2.91
C ILE A 35 18.76 17.52 -2.62
N GLY A 36 18.46 16.75 -1.57
CA GLY A 36 17.08 16.45 -1.16
C GLY A 36 16.28 17.71 -0.82
N THR A 37 16.90 18.66 -0.11
CA THR A 37 16.27 19.95 0.25
C THR A 37 16.00 20.79 -1.00
N ALA A 38 16.97 20.89 -1.92
CA ALA A 38 16.80 21.61 -3.17
C ALA A 38 15.68 20.99 -4.03
N PHE A 39 15.60 19.66 -4.07
CA PHE A 39 14.56 18.94 -4.82
C PHE A 39 13.17 19.17 -4.22
N VAL A 40 13.04 19.16 -2.89
CA VAL A 40 11.78 19.48 -2.20
C VAL A 40 11.38 20.92 -2.50
N LEU A 41 12.28 21.88 -2.32
CA LEU A 41 11.99 23.30 -2.57
C LEU A 41 11.58 23.55 -4.02
N ALA A 42 12.33 23.01 -4.98
CA ALA A 42 12.00 23.09 -6.40
C ALA A 42 10.64 22.43 -6.71
N GLY A 43 10.36 21.27 -6.11
CA GLY A 43 9.08 20.57 -6.22
C GLY A 43 7.91 21.39 -5.68
N THR A 44 8.03 21.97 -4.48
CA THR A 44 7.01 22.87 -3.91
C THR A 44 6.85 24.16 -4.70
N GLY A 45 7.95 24.74 -5.19
CA GLY A 45 7.92 25.94 -6.04
C GLY A 45 7.23 25.67 -7.37
N TYR A 46 7.57 24.56 -8.02
CA TYR A 46 6.92 24.10 -9.25
C TYR A 46 5.43 23.80 -9.02
N LEU A 47 5.08 23.08 -7.95
CA LEU A 47 3.68 22.80 -7.63
C LEU A 47 2.91 24.08 -7.31
N GLY A 48 3.49 25.01 -6.55
CA GLY A 48 2.91 26.30 -6.25
C GLY A 48 2.74 27.17 -7.50
N TRP A 49 3.74 27.21 -8.37
CA TRP A 49 3.67 27.87 -9.67
C TRP A 49 2.61 27.24 -10.56
N ARG A 50 2.50 25.92 -10.60
CA ARG A 50 1.45 25.21 -11.35
C ARG A 50 0.08 25.51 -10.79
N VAL A 51 -0.09 25.50 -9.47
CA VAL A 51 -1.35 25.88 -8.80
C VAL A 51 -1.72 27.34 -9.11
N ALA A 52 -0.74 28.25 -9.11
CA ALA A 52 -0.96 29.67 -9.38
C ALA A 52 -1.25 29.97 -10.86
N THR A 53 -0.56 29.30 -11.78
CA THR A 53 -0.69 29.53 -13.23
C THR A 53 -1.81 28.74 -13.87
N TRP A 54 -2.14 27.56 -13.36
CA TRP A 54 -3.28 26.81 -13.88
C TRP A 54 -4.60 27.39 -13.39
N GLY A 55 -4.57 28.21 -12.34
CA GLY A 55 -5.74 28.52 -11.55
C GLY A 55 -6.27 27.21 -10.98
N LEU A 56 -6.32 27.07 -9.66
CA LEU A 56 -7.33 26.16 -9.14
C LEU A 56 -8.67 26.78 -9.52
N SER A 57 -9.16 26.44 -10.72
CA SER A 57 -10.44 26.92 -11.21
C SER A 57 -11.46 26.61 -10.14
N ALA A 58 -12.49 27.45 -10.01
CA ALA A 58 -13.60 27.17 -9.12
C ALA A 58 -14.10 25.72 -9.33
N ASP A 59 -13.97 25.18 -10.54
CA ASP A 59 -14.27 23.80 -10.90
C ASP A 59 -13.35 22.77 -10.22
N ALA A 60 -12.03 22.98 -10.13
CA ALA A 60 -11.12 22.06 -9.44
C ALA A 60 -11.44 21.96 -7.94
N PHE A 61 -11.73 23.10 -7.31
CA PHE A 61 -12.19 23.13 -5.92
C PHE A 61 -13.57 22.49 -5.77
N ARG A 62 -14.50 22.76 -6.69
CA ARG A 62 -15.82 22.14 -6.70
C ARG A 62 -15.74 20.63 -6.81
N VAL A 63 -14.88 20.09 -7.67
CA VAL A 63 -14.64 18.63 -7.78
C VAL A 63 -14.06 18.07 -6.48
N LEU A 64 -13.11 18.75 -5.85
CA LEU A 64 -12.56 18.35 -4.55
C LEU A 64 -13.64 18.35 -3.45
N PHE A 65 -14.46 19.39 -3.37
CA PHE A 65 -15.55 19.48 -2.40
C PHE A 65 -16.63 18.43 -2.65
N VAL A 66 -16.98 18.15 -3.91
CA VAL A 66 -17.91 17.06 -4.26
C VAL A 66 -17.35 15.71 -3.83
N ARG A 67 -16.06 15.45 -4.07
CA ARG A 67 -15.41 14.21 -3.62
C ARG A 67 -15.38 14.11 -2.10
N LEU A 68 -15.07 15.20 -1.41
CA LEU A 68 -15.08 15.25 0.05
C LEU A 68 -16.49 15.05 0.63
N SER A 69 -17.50 15.68 0.02
CA SER A 69 -18.89 15.49 0.44
C SER A 69 -19.34 14.05 0.20
N THR A 70 -18.95 13.41 -0.91
CA THR A 70 -19.26 11.99 -1.14
C THR A 70 -18.59 11.06 -0.12
N LEU A 71 -17.39 11.41 0.35
CA LEU A 71 -16.71 10.69 1.44
C LEU A 71 -17.43 10.88 2.78
N GLN A 72 -17.89 12.10 3.09
CA GLN A 72 -18.63 12.42 4.32
C GLN A 72 -20.03 11.82 4.34
N THR A 73 -20.71 11.77 3.18
CA THR A 73 -22.03 11.15 3.12
C THR A 73 -21.98 9.65 3.30
N GLY A 74 -20.84 8.98 3.04
CA GLY A 74 -20.38 7.68 3.59
C GLY A 74 -21.26 6.43 3.45
N THR A 75 -22.57 6.57 3.27
CA THR A 75 -23.59 5.56 3.42
C THR A 75 -23.79 4.74 2.15
N GLY A 76 -23.34 5.25 0.98
CA GLY A 76 -23.47 4.56 -0.31
C GLY A 76 -22.27 3.69 -0.70
N SER A 77 -21.03 4.07 -0.33
CA SER A 77 -19.84 3.37 -0.83
C SER A 77 -19.67 1.99 -0.20
N PHE A 78 -19.72 1.89 1.14
CA PHE A 78 -19.56 0.60 1.82
C PHE A 78 -20.77 -0.33 1.66
N SER A 79 -21.99 0.20 1.64
CA SER A 79 -23.20 -0.61 1.38
C SER A 79 -23.13 -1.29 0.01
N SER A 80 -22.66 -0.57 -1.02
CA SER A 80 -22.44 -1.14 -2.35
C SER A 80 -21.37 -2.24 -2.39
N ARG A 81 -20.38 -2.20 -1.48
CA ARG A 81 -19.33 -3.24 -1.35
C ARG A 81 -19.84 -4.45 -0.60
N THR A 82 -20.62 -4.26 0.46
CA THR A 82 -21.23 -5.38 1.19
C THR A 82 -22.14 -6.20 0.31
N GLU A 83 -22.95 -5.57 -0.56
CA GLU A 83 -23.78 -6.31 -1.54
C GLU A 83 -22.94 -7.13 -2.52
N ARG A 84 -21.83 -6.58 -2.98
CA ARG A 84 -20.87 -7.30 -3.83
C ARG A 84 -20.26 -8.51 -3.13
N TRP A 85 -19.94 -8.39 -1.84
CA TRP A 85 -19.44 -9.52 -1.05
C TRP A 85 -20.52 -10.58 -0.81
N ARG A 86 -21.77 -10.16 -0.58
CA ARG A 86 -22.91 -11.10 -0.47
C ARG A 86 -23.12 -11.85 -1.78
N LEU A 87 -23.04 -11.18 -2.93
CA LEU A 87 -23.10 -11.84 -4.23
C LEU A 87 -21.95 -12.84 -4.40
N ALA A 88 -20.72 -12.45 -4.06
CA ALA A 88 -19.58 -13.37 -4.10
C ALA A 88 -19.81 -14.61 -3.21
N ALA A 89 -20.31 -14.42 -1.99
CA ALA A 89 -20.61 -15.51 -1.06
C ALA A 89 -21.66 -16.47 -1.64
N ARG A 90 -22.78 -15.94 -2.16
CA ARG A 90 -23.80 -16.75 -2.84
C ARG A 90 -23.24 -17.53 -4.02
N MET A 91 -22.39 -16.90 -4.84
CA MET A 91 -21.73 -17.60 -5.96
C MET A 91 -20.80 -18.74 -5.52
N LEU A 92 -20.23 -18.67 -4.30
CA LEU A 92 -19.44 -19.74 -3.71
C LEU A 92 -20.32 -20.81 -3.06
N GLU A 93 -21.44 -20.44 -2.44
CA GLU A 93 -22.44 -21.37 -1.91
C GLU A 93 -23.07 -22.22 -3.02
N ASP A 94 -23.35 -21.61 -4.18
CA ASP A 94 -23.90 -22.27 -5.36
C ASP A 94 -22.85 -23.03 -6.19
N ALA A 95 -21.57 -22.93 -5.84
CA ALA A 95 -20.49 -23.54 -6.61
C ALA A 95 -20.41 -25.05 -6.39
N SER A 96 -20.19 -25.81 -7.47
CA SER A 96 -19.90 -27.24 -7.34
C SER A 96 -18.56 -27.48 -6.64
N PRO A 97 -18.31 -28.67 -6.04
CA PRO A 97 -17.03 -28.97 -5.40
C PRO A 97 -15.82 -28.76 -6.33
N TRP A 98 -15.97 -29.03 -7.63
CA TRP A 98 -14.93 -28.80 -8.63
C TRP A 98 -14.67 -27.31 -8.86
N GLN A 99 -15.73 -26.51 -8.89
CA GLN A 99 -15.61 -25.05 -9.02
C GLN A 99 -15.00 -24.43 -7.76
N LEU A 100 -15.28 -24.97 -6.58
CA LEU A 100 -14.61 -24.54 -5.35
C LEU A 100 -13.11 -24.86 -5.39
N LEU A 101 -12.71 -25.99 -5.97
CA LEU A 101 -11.31 -26.39 -6.02
C LEU A 101 -10.51 -25.66 -7.10
N PHE A 102 -11.08 -25.46 -8.29
CA PHE A 102 -10.36 -24.90 -9.45
C PHE A 102 -10.80 -23.50 -9.85
N GLY A 103 -11.88 -22.99 -9.27
CA GLY A 103 -12.49 -21.72 -9.66
C GLY A 103 -13.37 -21.84 -10.92
N GLN A 104 -13.96 -20.72 -11.31
CA GLN A 104 -14.80 -20.56 -12.50
C GLN A 104 -14.16 -19.61 -13.53
N GLY A 105 -12.86 -19.35 -13.41
CA GLY A 105 -12.14 -18.35 -14.21
C GLY A 105 -12.70 -16.94 -14.01
N PHE A 106 -12.56 -16.08 -15.03
CA PHE A 106 -12.99 -14.68 -14.95
C PHE A 106 -14.48 -14.44 -15.26
N SER A 107 -15.28 -15.50 -15.38
CA SER A 107 -16.71 -15.41 -15.72
C SER A 107 -17.54 -14.64 -14.67
N TYR A 108 -17.09 -14.60 -13.41
CA TYR A 108 -17.74 -13.84 -12.35
C TYR A 108 -17.78 -12.33 -12.63
N ILE A 109 -16.79 -11.78 -13.34
CA ILE A 109 -16.72 -10.34 -13.63
C ILE A 109 -17.98 -9.90 -14.40
N HIS A 110 -18.34 -10.69 -15.42
CA HIS A 110 -19.54 -10.43 -16.21
C HIS A 110 -20.82 -10.60 -15.38
N ARG A 111 -20.89 -11.61 -14.51
CA ARG A 111 -22.05 -11.82 -13.61
C ARG A 111 -22.25 -10.67 -12.64
N PHE A 112 -21.16 -10.12 -12.11
CA PHE A 112 -21.19 -8.93 -11.28
C PHE A 112 -21.71 -7.72 -12.07
N ALA A 113 -21.18 -7.49 -13.28
CA ALA A 113 -21.63 -6.39 -14.12
C ALA A 113 -23.12 -6.47 -14.46
N LEU A 114 -23.63 -7.67 -14.78
CA LEU A 114 -25.07 -7.90 -15.00
C LEU A 114 -25.91 -7.64 -13.75
N HIS A 115 -25.46 -8.14 -12.58
CA HIS A 115 -26.21 -7.99 -11.33
C HIS A 115 -26.31 -6.54 -10.85
N PHE A 116 -25.23 -5.78 -10.99
CA PHE A 116 -25.18 -4.37 -10.56
C PHE A 116 -25.53 -3.38 -11.69
N GLY A 117 -25.99 -3.87 -12.84
CA GLY A 117 -26.46 -3.04 -13.94
C GLY A 117 -25.36 -2.16 -14.54
N VAL A 118 -24.14 -2.67 -14.66
CA VAL A 118 -22.99 -1.99 -15.28
C VAL A 118 -22.94 -2.33 -16.77
N PRO A 119 -23.50 -1.50 -17.67
CA PRO A 119 -23.73 -1.90 -19.06
C PRO A 119 -22.40 -1.97 -19.82
N GLY A 120 -22.08 -3.13 -20.39
CA GLY A 120 -20.84 -3.36 -21.14
C GLY A 120 -19.57 -3.18 -20.31
N GLY A 121 -19.68 -3.09 -18.98
CA GLY A 121 -18.55 -2.89 -18.09
C GLY A 121 -18.13 -4.15 -17.34
N GLU A 122 -17.09 -3.97 -16.54
CA GLU A 122 -16.56 -4.99 -15.64
C GLU A 122 -16.88 -4.57 -14.21
N ASP A 123 -17.36 -5.51 -13.40
CA ASP A 123 -17.56 -5.32 -11.96
C ASP A 123 -17.10 -6.58 -11.22
N TYR A 124 -16.80 -6.49 -9.93
CA TYR A 124 -16.16 -7.55 -9.17
C TYR A 124 -16.38 -7.37 -7.66
N PRO A 125 -16.03 -8.35 -6.80
CA PRO A 125 -16.25 -8.23 -5.36
C PRO A 125 -15.55 -7.04 -4.69
N HIS A 126 -14.55 -6.47 -5.35
CA HIS A 126 -13.56 -5.56 -4.75
C HIS A 126 -13.04 -6.12 -3.44
N ASN A 127 -12.56 -7.36 -3.50
CA ASN A 127 -11.86 -8.07 -2.44
C ASN A 127 -10.97 -9.12 -3.12
N PRO A 128 -9.64 -8.91 -3.18
CA PRO A 128 -8.72 -9.80 -3.88
C PRO A 128 -8.77 -11.26 -3.43
N ILE A 129 -9.13 -11.53 -2.16
CA ILE A 129 -9.25 -12.90 -1.65
C ILE A 129 -10.48 -13.57 -2.23
N LEU A 130 -11.64 -12.90 -2.18
CA LEU A 130 -12.88 -13.42 -2.76
C LEU A 130 -12.74 -13.60 -4.28
N SER A 131 -12.18 -12.60 -4.97
CA SER A 131 -11.88 -12.70 -6.40
C SER A 131 -10.99 -13.89 -6.70
N ALA A 132 -9.90 -14.10 -5.94
CA ALA A 132 -9.01 -15.25 -6.13
C ALA A 132 -9.70 -16.60 -5.93
N ILE A 133 -10.62 -16.70 -4.97
CA ILE A 133 -11.43 -17.90 -4.78
C ILE A 133 -12.38 -18.10 -5.98
N LEU A 134 -13.02 -17.03 -6.47
CA LEU A 134 -13.93 -17.13 -7.61
C LEU A 134 -13.20 -17.56 -8.90
N TYR A 135 -12.01 -17.02 -9.18
CA TYR A 135 -11.32 -17.32 -10.45
C TYR A 135 -10.37 -18.51 -10.40
N SER A 136 -9.79 -18.84 -9.25
CA SER A 136 -8.81 -19.93 -9.08
C SER A 136 -9.14 -20.91 -7.96
N GLY A 137 -10.33 -20.82 -7.36
CA GLY A 137 -10.76 -21.71 -6.30
C GLY A 137 -10.07 -21.42 -4.96
N ILE A 138 -10.38 -22.26 -3.97
CA ILE A 138 -9.80 -22.22 -2.62
C ILE A 138 -8.26 -22.18 -2.66
N PRO A 139 -7.53 -22.95 -3.51
CA PRO A 139 -6.08 -22.86 -3.61
C PRO A 139 -5.60 -21.45 -3.99
N GLY A 140 -6.28 -20.78 -4.93
CA GLY A 140 -5.97 -19.39 -5.29
C GLY A 140 -6.15 -18.43 -4.11
N GLY A 141 -7.25 -18.55 -3.37
CA GLY A 141 -7.48 -17.79 -2.14
C GLY A 141 -6.40 -18.03 -1.07
N LEU A 142 -5.99 -19.29 -0.87
CA LEU A 142 -4.94 -19.65 0.07
C LEU A 142 -3.58 -19.06 -0.31
N VAL A 143 -3.23 -19.04 -1.60
CA VAL A 143 -2.00 -18.40 -2.09
C VAL A 143 -2.02 -16.90 -1.75
N VAL A 144 -3.12 -16.20 -2.02
CA VAL A 144 -3.26 -14.78 -1.69
C VAL A 144 -3.11 -14.53 -0.18
N VAL A 145 -3.82 -15.30 0.64
CA VAL A 145 -3.72 -15.20 2.12
C VAL A 145 -2.30 -15.48 2.60
N THR A 146 -1.63 -16.48 2.03
CA THR A 146 -0.25 -16.85 2.38
C THR A 146 0.74 -15.76 2.01
N LEU A 147 0.60 -15.14 0.84
CA LEU A 147 1.45 -14.03 0.41
C LEU A 147 1.26 -12.81 1.33
N ILE A 148 0.03 -12.44 1.64
CA ILE A 148 -0.28 -11.31 2.54
C ILE A 148 0.24 -11.60 3.96
N GLY A 149 -0.10 -12.77 4.51
CA GLY A 149 0.33 -13.18 5.85
C GLY A 149 1.84 -13.33 5.97
N GLY A 150 2.48 -13.90 4.96
CA GLY A 150 3.94 -14.03 4.88
C GLY A 150 4.64 -12.68 4.78
N ALA A 151 4.09 -11.74 3.99
CA ALA A 151 4.61 -10.38 3.92
C ALA A 151 4.48 -9.65 5.27
N LEU A 152 3.31 -9.69 5.90
CA LEU A 152 3.06 -9.12 7.23
C LEU A 152 4.01 -9.72 8.28
N ALA A 153 4.12 -11.05 8.34
CA ALA A 153 5.02 -11.73 9.27
C ALA A 153 6.48 -11.36 9.03
N GLY A 154 6.92 -11.29 7.77
CA GLY A 154 8.26 -10.89 7.40
C GLY A 154 8.59 -9.46 7.83
N TYR A 155 7.67 -8.52 7.59
CA TYR A 155 7.80 -7.14 8.06
C TYR A 155 7.78 -7.04 9.59
N ALA A 156 6.87 -7.74 10.26
CA ALA A 156 6.75 -7.72 11.73
C ALA A 156 8.02 -8.25 12.40
N ARG A 157 8.59 -9.36 11.90
CA ARG A 157 9.88 -9.91 12.39
C ARG A 157 11.04 -8.93 12.25
N ARG A 158 10.96 -7.96 11.35
CA ARG A 158 12.00 -6.98 11.04
C ARG A 158 11.55 -5.55 11.30
N TRP A 159 10.59 -5.37 12.21
CA TRP A 159 9.94 -4.09 12.52
C TRP A 159 10.93 -2.92 12.70
N ALA A 160 12.01 -3.12 13.46
CA ALA A 160 13.01 -2.08 13.73
C ALA A 160 13.67 -1.52 12.45
N ARG A 161 13.80 -2.32 11.40
CA ARG A 161 14.42 -1.95 10.12
C ARG A 161 13.36 -1.56 9.08
N ASP A 162 12.26 -2.32 9.02
CA ASP A 162 11.34 -2.29 7.88
C ASP A 162 10.03 -1.54 8.19
N ARG A 163 9.94 -0.81 9.32
CA ARG A 163 8.72 -0.05 9.73
C ARG A 163 8.12 0.84 8.66
N PHE A 164 8.96 1.49 7.85
CA PHE A 164 8.50 2.35 6.75
C PHE A 164 7.79 1.54 5.67
N PHE A 165 8.39 0.43 5.23
CA PHE A 165 7.81 -0.45 4.23
C PHE A 165 6.58 -1.19 4.74
N LEU A 166 6.54 -1.56 6.02
CA LEU A 166 5.35 -2.11 6.64
C LEU A 166 4.20 -1.10 6.64
N ALA A 167 4.45 0.17 6.98
CA ALA A 167 3.43 1.20 6.91
C ALA A 167 2.89 1.36 5.48
N LEU A 168 3.78 1.42 4.48
CA LEU A 168 3.37 1.45 3.06
C LEU A 168 2.57 0.20 2.65
N PHE A 169 2.99 -0.98 3.10
CA PHE A 169 2.29 -2.23 2.83
C PHE A 169 0.90 -2.24 3.45
N VAL A 170 0.75 -1.85 4.72
CA VAL A 170 -0.55 -1.79 5.40
C VAL A 170 -1.46 -0.75 4.73
N CYS A 171 -0.96 0.45 4.41
CA CYS A 171 -1.74 1.45 3.69
C CYS A 171 -2.17 0.93 2.31
N GLY A 172 -1.27 0.28 1.57
CA GLY A 172 -1.58 -0.34 0.28
C GLY A 172 -2.60 -1.47 0.41
N LEU A 173 -2.49 -2.31 1.43
CA LEU A 173 -3.41 -3.41 1.70
C LEU A 173 -4.81 -2.87 2.03
N LEU A 174 -4.91 -1.86 2.89
CA LEU A 174 -6.18 -1.20 3.23
C LEU A 174 -6.82 -0.51 2.01
N PHE A 175 -6.02 -0.04 1.06
CA PHE A 175 -6.52 0.51 -0.20
C PHE A 175 -7.01 -0.58 -1.16
N ILE A 176 -6.25 -1.67 -1.31
CA ILE A 176 -6.53 -2.73 -2.30
C ILE A 176 -7.71 -3.59 -1.87
N LEU A 177 -7.80 -3.95 -0.59
CA LEU A 177 -8.84 -4.84 -0.08
C LEU A 177 -10.27 -4.42 -0.44
N PRO A 178 -10.66 -3.13 -0.44
CA PRO A 178 -11.98 -2.67 -0.87
C PRO A 178 -12.03 -2.06 -2.29
N SER A 179 -10.91 -2.00 -3.01
CA SER A 179 -10.80 -1.25 -4.27
C SER A 179 -10.49 -2.12 -5.47
N GLU A 180 -9.61 -3.11 -5.35
CA GLU A 180 -9.05 -3.82 -6.50
C GLU A 180 -9.64 -5.22 -6.67
N ASN A 181 -9.60 -5.71 -7.91
CA ASN A 181 -10.03 -7.08 -8.22
C ASN A 181 -8.97 -8.12 -7.84
N SER A 182 -7.70 -7.80 -8.06
CA SER A 182 -6.58 -8.65 -7.73
C SER A 182 -5.51 -7.83 -7.03
N MET A 183 -4.78 -8.47 -6.12
CA MET A 183 -3.63 -7.85 -5.47
C MET A 183 -2.51 -7.49 -6.46
N PHE A 184 -2.53 -8.11 -7.65
CA PHE A 184 -1.58 -7.85 -8.73
C PHE A 184 -2.01 -6.72 -9.67
N SER A 185 -3.24 -6.21 -9.55
CA SER A 185 -3.74 -5.07 -10.35
C SER A 185 -3.08 -3.75 -9.95
N ALA A 186 -2.76 -3.59 -8.66
CA ALA A 186 -2.06 -2.41 -8.15
C ALA A 186 -0.56 -2.52 -8.40
N LYS A 187 -0.04 -1.91 -9.47
CA LYS A 187 1.36 -2.04 -9.96
C LYS A 187 2.46 -2.02 -8.87
N PHE A 188 2.32 -1.19 -7.84
CA PHE A 188 3.31 -1.06 -6.77
C PHE A 188 3.16 -2.09 -5.65
N PHE A 189 2.00 -2.70 -5.50
CA PHE A 189 1.72 -3.57 -4.36
C PHE A 189 2.40 -4.94 -4.44
N PRO A 190 2.51 -5.62 -5.60
CA PRO A 190 3.31 -6.84 -5.73
C PRO A 190 4.75 -6.66 -5.27
N LEU A 191 5.35 -5.48 -5.51
CA LEU A 191 6.67 -5.18 -4.99
C LEU A 191 6.69 -5.18 -3.46
N LEU A 192 5.76 -4.48 -2.81
CA LEU A 192 5.65 -4.45 -1.34
C LEU A 192 5.31 -5.84 -0.76
N LEU A 193 4.54 -6.64 -1.49
CA LEU A 193 4.17 -8.01 -1.12
C LEU A 193 5.39 -8.95 -1.12
N LEU A 194 6.25 -8.84 -2.13
CA LEU A 194 7.40 -9.70 -2.32
C LEU A 194 8.65 -9.21 -1.59
N LEU A 195 8.73 -7.92 -1.26
CA LEU A 195 9.89 -7.31 -0.61
C LEU A 195 10.35 -8.06 0.67
N PRO A 196 9.45 -8.56 1.55
CA PRO A 196 9.87 -9.30 2.72
C PRO A 196 10.62 -10.61 2.45
N TRP A 197 10.42 -11.19 1.26
CA TRP A 197 11.06 -12.41 0.78
C TRP A 197 12.38 -12.11 0.08
N MET A 198 12.46 -10.98 -0.62
CA MET A 198 13.66 -10.54 -1.34
C MET A 198 14.75 -9.99 -0.40
N MET A 199 14.37 -9.47 0.77
CA MET A 199 15.32 -8.93 1.75
C MET A 199 15.69 -10.00 2.79
N PRO A 200 16.83 -10.69 2.66
CA PRO A 200 17.25 -11.67 3.65
C PRO A 200 17.31 -11.03 5.05
N GLY A 201 16.98 -11.86 6.06
CA GLY A 201 17.24 -11.50 7.44
C GLY A 201 18.72 -11.19 7.61
N ARG A 202 19.09 -10.24 8.48
CA ARG A 202 20.49 -10.13 8.88
C ARG A 202 20.93 -11.50 9.37
N PRO A 203 22.08 -12.03 8.91
CA PRO A 203 22.64 -13.21 9.51
C PRO A 203 22.67 -12.97 11.02
N ARG A 204 22.18 -13.93 11.82
CA ARG A 204 22.45 -13.88 13.25
C ARG A 204 23.98 -13.72 13.37
N PRO A 205 24.48 -12.74 14.15
CA PRO A 205 25.92 -12.63 14.35
C PRO A 205 26.39 -14.03 14.70
N ALA A 206 27.31 -14.58 13.90
CA ALA A 206 27.89 -15.90 14.18
C ALA A 206 28.26 -15.88 15.65
N ALA A 207 27.75 -16.84 16.43
CA ALA A 207 28.02 -16.89 17.86
C ALA A 207 29.52 -16.66 18.01
N GLY A 208 29.91 -15.50 18.54
CA GLY A 208 31.31 -15.12 18.60
C GLY A 208 32.06 -16.27 19.26
N PRO A 209 33.32 -16.52 18.90
CA PRO A 209 34.10 -17.59 19.51
C PRO A 209 33.87 -17.50 21.01
N ARG A 210 33.28 -18.54 21.62
CA ARG A 210 33.09 -18.60 23.07
C ARG A 210 34.50 -18.46 23.61
N LEU A 211 34.88 -17.25 24.02
CA LEU A 211 36.13 -17.03 24.70
C LEU A 211 36.08 -18.02 25.85
N ALA A 212 36.96 -19.01 25.80
CA ALA A 212 37.07 -20.05 26.79
C ALA A 212 37.43 -19.36 28.11
N GLN A 213 36.41 -18.95 28.85
CA GLN A 213 36.52 -18.52 30.24
C GLN A 213 36.74 -19.80 31.05
N GLY A 214 37.98 -20.28 31.05
CA GLY A 214 38.31 -21.55 31.67
C GLY A 214 39.78 -21.90 31.50
N ALA A 215 40.66 -21.16 32.16
CA ALA A 215 41.93 -21.65 32.71
C ALA A 215 42.67 -20.51 33.42
N VAL A 216 42.24 -20.17 34.64
CA VAL A 216 43.16 -19.65 35.65
C VAL A 216 42.92 -20.51 36.88
N GLY A 217 43.75 -21.54 37.01
CA GLY A 217 44.00 -22.27 38.24
C GLY A 217 45.34 -21.81 38.81
#